data_AF-A0A9C7G8U8-F1
#
_entry.id   AF-A0A9C7G8U8-F1
#
_cell.length_a   1.000
_cell.length_b   1.000
_cell.length_c   1.000
_cell.angle_alpha   90.00
_cell.angle_beta   90.00
_cell.angle_gamma   90.00
#
_symmetry.space_group_name_H-M   'P 1'
#
loop_
_entity.id
_entity.type
_entity.pdbx_description
1 polymer ?
#
loop_
_entity_poly.entity_id
_entity_poly.type
_entity_poly.pdbx_seq_one_letter_code
_entity_poly.pdbx_strand_id
1 'polypeptide(L)'
;METDKMIQHAIEDSIKFLESYPDLAIERIGNSRRKWDGLWWHMAALYEMGEVKQIPESAITKAKFILEAQTWPIFIKSADDHPTTEIDKKKMDCCHCELAVFYMILMDYGCDLDKDLLWIREWFLKHQLSDGGLNCEPDAYTHSNKSSIISTLPPLEAILWHTKREFTEKEAFFLDEGARYLIEHRLVRSKQTGDIIDKEWLKPCFPRFFEYDILRGMSYLVEWSRRRKKPLPTDLLREGMQLLEGHVEATGIKIGRKVFDPKGPWGGHTFALLEAVSEIGHVSPYLTKHFNGIRSELNQALTK
;
A
#
# COMPACT_ATOMS: atom_id res chain seq x y z
N MET A 1 -4.67 -21.65 17.95
CA MET A 1 -4.23 -21.53 19.36
C MET A 1 -2.71 -21.40 19.50
N GLU A 2 -1.89 -22.26 18.88
CA GLU A 2 -0.42 -22.13 18.92
C GLU A 2 0.09 -21.04 17.96
N THR A 3 -0.41 -21.01 16.72
CA THR A 3 -0.13 -19.95 15.73
C THR A 3 -0.54 -18.57 16.23
N ASP A 4 -1.71 -18.46 16.89
CA ASP A 4 -2.19 -17.18 17.42
C ASP A 4 -1.29 -16.65 18.54
N LYS A 5 -0.77 -17.54 19.40
CA LYS A 5 0.20 -17.17 20.44
C LYS A 5 1.54 -16.74 19.84
N MET A 6 2.00 -17.40 18.78
CA MET A 6 3.21 -17.03 18.06
C MET A 6 3.09 -15.63 17.44
N ILE A 7 1.97 -15.36 16.75
CA ILE A 7 1.71 -14.04 16.16
C ILE A 7 1.63 -12.97 17.25
N GLN A 8 0.95 -13.25 18.37
CA GLN A 8 0.86 -12.30 19.48
C GLN A 8 2.25 -11.95 20.04
N HIS A 9 3.12 -12.93 20.22
CA HIS A 9 4.48 -12.69 20.68
C HIS A 9 5.29 -11.87 19.65
N ALA A 10 5.12 -12.15 18.35
CA ALA A 10 5.78 -11.40 17.30
C ALA A 10 5.27 -9.94 17.18
N ILE A 11 4.00 -9.69 17.51
CA ILE A 11 3.46 -8.34 17.68
C ILE A 11 4.17 -7.64 18.84
N GLU A 12 4.27 -8.27 20.02
CA GLU A 12 4.94 -7.69 21.19
C GLU A 12 6.40 -7.33 20.89
N ASP A 13 7.12 -8.18 20.15
CA ASP A 13 8.50 -7.89 19.75
C ASP A 13 8.59 -6.71 18.77
N SER A 14 7.63 -6.57 17.86
CA SER A 14 7.55 -5.40 16.97
C SER A 14 7.25 -4.11 17.74
N ILE A 15 6.38 -4.17 18.75
CA ILE A 15 6.08 -3.04 19.62
C ILE A 15 7.33 -2.62 20.39
N LYS A 16 8.03 -3.55 21.04
CA LYS A 16 9.29 -3.26 21.77
C LYS A 16 10.35 -2.63 20.85
N PHE A 17 10.49 -3.15 19.63
CA PHE A 17 11.39 -2.55 18.64
C PHE A 17 11.02 -1.09 18.36
N LEU A 18 9.75 -0.82 18.08
CA LEU A 18 9.24 0.52 17.81
C LEU A 18 9.37 1.47 19.01
N GLU A 19 9.21 0.97 20.25
CA GLU A 19 9.42 1.75 21.48
C GLU A 19 10.87 2.18 21.66
N SER A 20 11.83 1.32 21.28
CA SER A 20 13.27 1.61 21.37
C SER A 20 13.80 2.50 20.23
N TYR A 21 12.98 2.69 19.18
CA TYR A 21 13.37 3.43 17.99
C TYR A 21 13.69 4.93 18.20
N PRO A 22 13.02 5.69 19.11
CA PRO A 22 13.33 7.10 19.37
C PRO A 22 14.78 7.37 19.80
N ASP A 23 15.46 6.38 20.39
CA ASP A 23 16.84 6.49 20.89
C ASP A 23 17.91 6.31 19.79
N LEU A 24 17.51 5.93 18.57
CA LEU A 24 18.42 5.86 17.43
C LEU A 24 18.73 7.27 16.93
N ALA A 25 19.98 7.69 17.11
CA ALA A 25 20.49 9.01 16.72
C ALA A 25 19.98 9.47 15.34
N ILE A 26 19.60 10.74 15.25
CA ILE A 26 19.10 11.43 14.04
C ILE A 26 20.06 11.26 12.85
N GLU A 27 21.34 11.00 13.07
CA GLU A 27 22.31 10.79 11.98
C GLU A 27 22.20 9.40 11.30
N ARG A 28 21.36 8.48 11.81
CA ARG A 28 21.11 7.14 11.24
C ARG A 28 19.72 7.02 10.58
N ILE A 29 19.15 8.08 10.01
CA ILE A 29 17.83 8.10 9.33
C ILE A 29 17.69 7.03 8.24
N GLY A 30 18.80 6.59 7.63
CA GLY A 30 18.84 5.45 6.71
C GLY A 30 18.30 4.13 7.31
N ASN A 31 18.11 4.06 8.64
CA ASN A 31 17.57 2.89 9.32
C ASN A 31 16.02 2.84 9.35
N SER A 32 15.32 3.95 9.09
CA SER A 32 13.83 3.96 9.08
C SER A 32 13.26 3.17 7.90
N ARG A 33 13.95 3.27 6.76
CA ARG A 33 13.69 2.53 5.52
C ARG A 33 14.57 1.29 5.37
N ARG A 34 15.26 0.84 6.43
CA ARG A 34 16.08 -0.38 6.37
C ARG A 34 15.18 -1.53 5.93
N LYS A 35 15.37 -1.96 4.69
CA LYS A 35 14.70 -3.11 4.09
C LYS A 35 15.17 -4.36 4.83
N TRP A 36 14.35 -5.19 5.48
CA TRP A 36 12.89 -5.28 5.64
C TRP A 36 12.49 -5.13 7.12
N ASP A 37 13.26 -4.38 7.90
CA ASP A 37 13.33 -4.44 9.38
C ASP A 37 13.51 -3.02 9.97
N GLY A 38 12.96 -2.04 9.26
CA GLY A 38 12.93 -0.63 9.67
C GLY A 38 11.59 -0.25 10.27
N LEU A 39 11.54 0.92 10.92
CA LEU A 39 10.33 1.49 11.53
C LEU A 39 9.11 1.41 10.59
N TRP A 40 9.30 1.75 9.31
CA TRP A 40 8.21 1.72 8.32
C TRP A 40 7.62 0.32 8.13
N TRP A 41 8.45 -0.72 8.08
CA TRP A 41 8.01 -2.09 7.82
C TRP A 41 7.21 -2.69 8.98
N HIS A 42 7.66 -2.47 10.23
CA HIS A 42 6.91 -2.89 11.42
C HIS A 42 5.55 -2.18 11.51
N MET A 43 5.54 -0.86 11.33
CA MET A 43 4.30 -0.07 11.36
C MET A 43 3.32 -0.50 10.27
N ALA A 44 3.81 -0.73 9.05
CA ALA A 44 2.97 -1.15 7.94
C ALA A 44 2.40 -2.56 8.11
N ALA A 45 3.18 -3.51 8.64
CA ALA A 45 2.68 -4.84 8.96
C ALA A 45 1.57 -4.80 10.03
N LEU A 46 1.77 -4.05 11.12
CA LEU A 46 0.75 -3.86 12.16
C LEU A 46 -0.50 -3.19 11.60
N TYR A 47 -0.36 -2.17 10.75
CA TYR A 47 -1.48 -1.52 10.08
C TYR A 47 -2.29 -2.49 9.20
N GLU A 48 -1.63 -3.27 8.35
CA GLU A 48 -2.34 -4.23 7.48
C GLU A 48 -3.02 -5.37 8.25
N MET A 49 -2.53 -5.67 9.45
CA MET A 49 -3.20 -6.60 10.36
C MET A 49 -4.42 -5.98 11.07
N GLY A 50 -4.60 -4.66 10.99
CA GLY A 50 -5.63 -3.92 11.72
C GLY A 50 -5.22 -3.56 13.16
N GLU A 51 -3.94 -3.65 13.49
CA GLU A 51 -3.37 -3.45 14.82
C GLU A 51 -2.70 -2.07 14.98
N VAL A 52 -3.11 -1.09 14.18
CA VAL A 52 -2.49 0.25 14.15
C VAL A 52 -2.45 0.90 15.54
N LYS A 53 -3.46 0.66 16.39
CA LYS A 53 -3.56 1.24 17.73
C LYS A 53 -2.55 0.68 18.72
N GLN A 54 -1.90 -0.44 18.40
CA GLN A 54 -0.81 -0.98 19.19
C GLN A 54 0.55 -0.34 18.86
N ILE A 55 0.64 0.44 17.78
CA ILE A 55 1.88 1.16 17.44
C ILE A 55 2.17 2.20 18.55
N PRO A 56 3.37 2.21 19.14
CA PRO A 56 3.74 3.19 20.15
C PRO A 56 3.59 4.63 19.67
N GLU A 57 3.05 5.52 20.51
CA GLU A 57 2.89 6.94 20.20
C GLU A 57 4.23 7.60 19.84
N SER A 58 5.33 7.16 20.47
CA SER A 58 6.68 7.63 20.17
C SER A 58 7.11 7.32 18.73
N ALA A 59 6.77 6.13 18.22
CA ALA A 59 7.03 5.72 16.84
C ALA A 59 6.16 6.51 15.84
N ILE A 60 4.89 6.73 16.16
CA ILE A 60 3.98 7.59 15.37
C ILE A 60 4.50 9.02 15.28
N THR A 61 4.89 9.59 16.41
CA THR A 61 5.47 10.94 16.49
C THR A 61 6.74 11.03 15.65
N LYS A 62 7.61 10.01 15.73
CA LYS A 62 8.82 9.94 14.92
C LYS A 62 8.51 9.83 13.42
N ALA A 63 7.56 8.99 13.02
CA ALA A 63 7.14 8.85 11.63
C ALA A 63 6.61 10.18 11.07
N LYS A 64 5.75 10.88 11.83
CA LYS A 64 5.26 12.21 11.44
C LYS A 64 6.41 13.22 11.31
N PHE A 65 7.34 13.24 12.26
CA PHE A 65 8.51 14.13 12.21
C PHE A 65 9.41 13.86 10.99
N ILE A 66 9.58 12.58 10.60
CA ILE A 66 10.31 12.22 9.39
C ILE A 66 9.66 12.89 8.16
N LEU A 67 8.33 12.76 8.02
CA LEU A 67 7.60 13.37 6.90
C LEU A 67 7.67 14.91 6.91
N GLU A 68 7.58 15.52 8.09
CA GLU A 68 7.54 16.98 8.24
C GLU A 68 8.91 17.64 8.02
N ALA A 69 9.96 17.09 8.65
CA ALA A 69 11.25 17.75 8.74
C ALA A 69 12.34 17.10 7.88
N GLN A 70 12.19 15.81 7.54
CA GLN A 70 13.25 15.02 6.93
C GLN A 70 12.93 14.48 5.55
N THR A 71 11.73 14.73 5.02
CA THR A 71 11.34 14.32 3.67
C THR A 71 11.41 15.51 2.72
N TRP A 72 11.95 15.28 1.52
CA TRP A 72 11.93 16.25 0.44
C TRP A 72 10.50 16.30 -0.16
N PRO A 73 9.80 17.45 -0.09
CA PRO A 73 8.37 17.52 -0.42
C PRO A 73 8.11 17.69 -1.93
N ILE A 74 9.12 17.50 -2.78
CA ILE A 74 9.02 17.55 -4.24
C ILE A 74 9.38 16.18 -4.83
N PHE A 75 8.52 15.68 -5.71
CA PHE A 75 8.82 14.46 -6.46
C PHE A 75 9.84 14.79 -7.53
N ILE A 76 10.98 14.11 -7.51
CA ILE A 76 12.10 14.41 -8.40
C ILE A 76 11.83 13.80 -9.77
N LYS A 77 11.46 14.64 -10.76
CA LYS A 77 11.17 14.24 -12.15
C LYS A 77 12.27 14.68 -13.10
N SER A 78 12.92 15.80 -12.76
CA SER A 78 14.02 16.40 -13.52
C SER A 78 15.10 16.92 -12.58
N ALA A 79 16.20 17.42 -13.16
CA ALA A 79 17.30 18.04 -12.43
C ALA A 79 16.84 19.23 -11.55
N ASP A 80 15.82 19.97 -11.99
CA ASP A 80 15.35 21.19 -11.31
C ASP A 80 14.56 20.88 -10.03
N ASP A 81 14.06 19.65 -9.89
CA ASP A 81 13.32 19.20 -8.71
C ASP A 81 14.24 18.82 -7.54
N HIS A 82 15.56 18.72 -7.77
CA HIS A 82 16.51 18.35 -6.73
C HIS A 82 16.72 19.46 -5.70
N PRO A 83 16.96 19.09 -4.42
CA PRO A 83 17.30 20.06 -3.40
C PRO A 83 18.63 20.76 -3.72
N THR A 84 18.64 22.09 -3.63
CA THR A 84 19.83 22.91 -3.93
C THR A 84 20.64 23.26 -2.68
N THR A 85 20.00 23.33 -1.50
CA THR A 85 20.67 23.66 -0.23
C THR A 85 21.29 22.43 0.41
N GLU A 86 22.41 22.60 1.14
CA GLU A 86 23.07 21.49 1.86
C GLU A 86 22.22 20.89 2.98
N ILE A 87 21.25 21.65 3.50
CA ILE A 87 20.28 21.15 4.49
C ILE A 87 19.28 20.24 3.80
N ASP A 88 18.71 20.68 2.67
CA ASP A 88 17.69 19.91 1.95
C ASP A 88 18.26 18.67 1.24
N LYS A 89 19.53 18.71 0.81
CA LYS A 89 20.22 17.52 0.25
C LYS A 89 20.33 16.36 1.23
N LYS A 90 20.16 16.60 2.54
CA LYS A 90 20.11 15.55 3.57
C LYS A 90 18.71 14.98 3.76
N LYS A 91 17.68 15.59 3.16
CA LYS A 91 16.32 15.08 3.23
C LYS A 91 16.18 13.85 2.35
N MET A 92 15.28 12.99 2.79
CA MET A 92 14.90 11.75 2.16
C MET A 92 14.05 12.03 0.92
N ASP A 93 14.39 11.37 -0.18
CA ASP A 93 13.50 11.25 -1.33
C ASP A 93 12.36 10.27 -1.02
N CYS A 94 11.13 10.57 -1.42
CA CYS A 94 10.00 9.65 -1.27
C CYS A 94 9.32 9.39 -2.61
N CYS A 95 8.87 8.15 -2.79
CA CYS A 95 8.00 7.77 -3.89
C CYS A 95 6.52 7.76 -3.45
N HIS A 96 5.60 7.67 -4.42
CA HIS A 96 4.16 7.65 -4.15
C HIS A 96 3.75 6.51 -3.23
N CYS A 97 4.34 5.33 -3.43
CA CYS A 97 4.07 4.12 -2.65
C CYS A 97 4.38 4.30 -1.16
N GLU A 98 5.61 4.72 -0.86
CA GLU A 98 6.09 4.89 0.51
C GLU A 98 5.26 5.95 1.25
N LEU A 99 5.05 7.08 0.59
CA LEU A 99 4.32 8.21 1.16
C LEU A 99 2.85 7.84 1.45
N ALA A 100 2.21 7.09 0.55
CA ALA A 100 0.83 6.63 0.75
C ALA A 100 0.68 5.65 1.91
N VAL A 101 1.64 4.72 2.09
CA VAL A 101 1.60 3.80 3.23
C VAL A 101 1.80 4.54 4.55
N PHE A 102 2.77 5.46 4.63
CA PHE A 102 2.90 6.34 5.80
C PHE A 102 1.61 7.12 6.08
N TYR A 103 1.02 7.70 5.04
CA TYR A 103 -0.22 8.45 5.15
C TYR A 103 -1.35 7.59 5.74
N MET A 104 -1.56 6.40 5.20
CA MET A 104 -2.60 5.48 5.68
C MET A 104 -2.40 5.08 7.14
N ILE A 105 -1.18 4.73 7.53
CA ILE A 105 -0.86 4.33 8.92
C ILE A 105 -1.18 5.47 9.89
N LEU A 106 -0.69 6.68 9.60
CA LEU A 106 -0.83 7.84 10.47
C LEU A 106 -2.29 8.31 10.56
N MET A 107 -3.03 8.32 9.45
CA MET A 107 -4.46 8.65 9.45
C MET A 107 -5.29 7.64 10.24
N ASP A 108 -5.01 6.33 10.09
CA ASP A 108 -5.72 5.28 10.84
C ASP A 108 -5.40 5.31 12.33
N TYR A 109 -4.15 5.63 12.67
CA TYR A 109 -3.74 5.88 14.05
C TYR A 109 -4.50 7.05 14.69
N GLY A 110 -4.85 8.07 13.90
CA GLY A 110 -5.64 9.23 14.33
C GLY A 110 -4.94 10.58 14.19
N CYS A 111 -3.81 10.64 13.47
CA CYS A 111 -3.22 11.91 13.05
C CYS A 111 -4.10 12.57 11.98
N ASP A 112 -4.07 13.90 11.92
CA ASP A 112 -4.75 14.68 10.88
C ASP A 112 -3.73 15.23 9.87
N LEU A 113 -3.28 14.37 8.96
CA LEU A 113 -2.30 14.75 7.94
C LEU A 113 -2.84 15.76 6.93
N ASP A 114 -4.16 15.82 6.73
CA ASP A 114 -4.75 16.79 5.81
C ASP A 114 -4.72 18.22 6.38
N LYS A 115 -4.57 18.34 7.70
CA LYS A 115 -4.30 19.61 8.37
C LYS A 115 -2.79 19.87 8.52
N ASP A 116 -2.05 18.87 9.00
CA ASP A 116 -0.67 19.06 9.44
C ASP A 116 0.35 18.95 8.28
N LEU A 117 0.06 18.13 7.28
CA LEU A 117 0.96 17.79 6.16
C LEU A 117 0.18 17.74 4.83
N LEU A 118 -0.65 18.76 4.58
CA LEU A 118 -1.54 18.85 3.41
C LEU A 118 -0.83 18.58 2.06
N TRP A 119 0.45 18.94 1.98
CA TRP A 119 1.28 18.74 0.79
C TRP A 119 1.31 17.27 0.31
N ILE A 120 1.11 16.29 1.20
CA ILE A 120 1.08 14.86 0.85
C ILE A 120 -0.15 14.52 0.01
N ARG A 121 -1.32 14.98 0.43
CA ARG A 121 -2.55 14.79 -0.34
C ARG A 121 -2.44 15.52 -1.69
N GLU A 122 -1.95 16.75 -1.68
CA GLU A 122 -1.72 17.51 -2.92
C GLU A 122 -0.70 16.83 -3.83
N TRP A 123 0.30 16.18 -3.26
CA TRP A 123 1.28 15.38 -3.98
C TRP A 123 0.60 14.25 -4.74
N PHE A 124 -0.28 13.46 -4.11
CA PHE A 124 -0.97 12.37 -4.82
C PHE A 124 -1.80 12.92 -5.98
N LEU A 125 -2.62 13.93 -5.70
CA LEU A 125 -3.57 14.48 -6.68
C LEU A 125 -2.89 15.20 -7.85
N LYS A 126 -1.66 15.72 -7.70
CA LYS A 126 -0.94 16.44 -8.76
C LYS A 126 -0.09 15.54 -9.66
N HIS A 127 0.14 14.28 -9.26
CA HIS A 127 1.00 13.33 -9.96
C HIS A 127 0.22 12.23 -10.70
N GLN A 128 -1.09 12.39 -10.88
CA GLN A 128 -1.84 11.50 -11.76
C GLN A 128 -1.49 11.78 -13.22
N LEU A 129 -1.06 10.75 -13.94
CA LEU A 129 -0.79 10.79 -15.38
C LEU A 129 -2.12 10.76 -16.16
N SER A 130 -2.05 11.13 -17.45
CA SER A 130 -3.24 11.20 -18.32
C SER A 130 -3.90 9.84 -18.58
N ASP A 131 -3.19 8.73 -18.36
CA ASP A 131 -3.77 7.39 -18.42
C ASP A 131 -4.57 7.02 -17.16
N GLY A 132 -4.57 7.88 -16.14
CA GLY A 132 -5.32 7.74 -14.89
C GLY A 132 -4.53 7.16 -13.73
N GLY A 133 -3.31 6.65 -13.96
CA GLY A 133 -2.48 6.09 -12.91
C GLY A 133 -1.39 7.04 -12.40
N LEU A 134 -0.47 6.50 -11.60
CA LEU A 134 0.77 7.13 -11.16
C LEU A 134 1.95 6.18 -11.44
N ASN A 135 3.15 6.74 -11.46
CA ASN A 135 4.38 5.96 -11.51
C ASN A 135 5.43 6.50 -10.52
N CYS A 136 6.17 5.63 -9.86
CA CYS A 136 7.31 6.05 -9.04
C CYS A 136 8.58 6.30 -9.86
N GLU A 137 8.60 5.92 -11.14
CA GLU A 137 9.69 6.22 -12.06
C GLU A 137 9.59 7.67 -12.60
N PRO A 138 10.63 8.50 -12.41
CA PRO A 138 10.67 9.89 -12.91
C PRO A 138 10.38 10.03 -14.41
N ASP A 139 10.87 9.08 -15.21
CA ASP A 139 10.71 9.07 -16.68
C ASP A 139 9.24 9.08 -17.13
N ALA A 140 8.34 8.55 -16.31
CA ALA A 140 6.91 8.53 -16.60
C ALA A 140 6.31 9.93 -16.75
N TYR A 141 6.91 10.94 -16.13
CA TYR A 141 6.40 12.32 -16.14
C TYR A 141 7.10 13.23 -17.14
N THR A 142 8.20 12.76 -17.72
CA THR A 142 9.03 13.54 -18.65
C THR A 142 9.01 12.97 -20.06
N HIS A 143 8.86 11.65 -20.22
CA HIS A 143 8.90 11.01 -21.54
C HIS A 143 7.83 9.93 -21.72
N SER A 144 7.84 8.86 -20.93
CA SER A 144 7.07 7.65 -21.28
C SER A 144 5.56 7.80 -21.10
N ASN A 145 5.09 8.66 -20.17
CA ASN A 145 3.68 8.83 -19.85
C ASN A 145 2.95 7.51 -19.52
N LYS A 146 3.67 6.54 -18.96
CA LYS A 146 3.13 5.23 -18.58
C LYS A 146 3.04 5.10 -17.07
N SER A 147 1.85 4.82 -16.57
CA SER A 147 1.64 4.49 -15.16
C SER A 147 2.05 3.06 -14.80
N SER A 148 2.20 2.82 -13.50
CA SER A 148 2.41 1.50 -12.91
C SER A 148 1.29 1.20 -11.91
N ILE A 149 0.67 0.02 -12.01
CA ILE A 149 -0.39 -0.41 -11.08
C ILE A 149 0.09 -0.41 -9.62
N ILE A 150 1.32 -0.88 -9.37
CA ILE A 150 1.93 -0.86 -8.03
C ILE A 150 2.05 0.56 -7.49
N SER A 151 2.46 1.51 -8.33
CA SER A 151 2.61 2.92 -7.93
C SER A 151 1.29 3.68 -7.82
N THR A 152 0.27 3.21 -8.53
CA THR A 152 -1.04 3.84 -8.63
C THR A 152 -1.90 3.52 -7.42
N LEU A 153 -1.91 2.25 -6.99
CA LEU A 153 -2.92 1.78 -6.05
C LEU A 153 -2.79 2.37 -4.62
N PRO A 154 -1.60 2.43 -3.99
CA PRO A 154 -1.50 2.93 -2.62
C PRO A 154 -1.98 4.39 -2.46
N PRO A 155 -1.65 5.35 -3.35
CA PRO A 155 -2.25 6.69 -3.30
C PRO A 155 -3.77 6.70 -3.44
N LEU A 156 -4.34 5.86 -4.31
CA LEU A 156 -5.80 5.76 -4.45
C LEU A 156 -6.46 5.24 -3.17
N GLU A 157 -5.88 4.21 -2.55
CA GLU A 157 -6.32 3.66 -1.26
C GLU A 157 -6.24 4.70 -0.14
N ALA A 158 -5.14 5.46 -0.08
CA ALA A 158 -4.96 6.54 0.88
C ALA A 158 -6.11 7.57 0.81
N ILE A 159 -6.45 8.04 -0.39
CA ILE A 159 -7.56 8.99 -0.57
C ILE A 159 -8.91 8.32 -0.28
N LEU A 160 -9.16 7.11 -0.82
CA LEU A 160 -10.46 6.44 -0.75
C LEU A 160 -10.85 6.06 0.69
N TRP A 161 -9.91 5.49 1.44
CA TRP A 161 -10.17 4.91 2.77
C TRP A 161 -10.10 5.96 3.88
N HIS A 162 -9.21 6.95 3.75
CA HIS A 162 -8.95 7.91 4.84
C HIS A 162 -9.62 9.27 4.66
N THR A 163 -10.44 9.46 3.62
CA THR A 163 -11.31 10.65 3.49
C THR A 163 -12.69 10.39 4.11
N LYS A 164 -12.94 10.91 5.32
CA LYS A 164 -14.22 10.71 6.04
C LYS A 164 -15.36 11.61 5.55
N ARG A 165 -15.02 12.80 5.06
CA ARG A 165 -15.98 13.74 4.44
C ARG A 165 -16.35 13.30 3.02
N GLU A 166 -17.29 14.02 2.40
CA GLU A 166 -17.52 13.93 0.96
C GLU A 166 -16.26 14.30 0.18
N PHE A 167 -16.04 13.62 -0.93
CA PHE A 167 -14.91 13.87 -1.82
C PHE A 167 -15.10 15.20 -2.56
N THR A 168 -14.02 15.98 -2.66
CA THR A 168 -13.97 17.13 -3.58
C THR A 168 -14.01 16.65 -5.03
N GLU A 169 -14.30 17.54 -5.97
CA GLU A 169 -14.28 17.22 -7.40
C GLU A 169 -12.92 16.67 -7.86
N LYS A 170 -11.82 17.24 -7.35
CA LYS A 170 -10.47 16.77 -7.67
C LYS A 170 -10.19 15.36 -7.15
N GLU A 171 -10.61 15.05 -5.93
CA GLU A 171 -10.46 13.70 -5.36
C GLU A 171 -11.38 12.69 -6.04
N ALA A 172 -12.61 13.11 -6.35
CA ALA A 172 -13.57 12.33 -7.12
C ALA A 172 -12.99 11.95 -8.49
N PHE A 173 -12.46 12.92 -9.22
CA PHE A 173 -11.79 12.71 -10.50
C PHE A 173 -10.59 11.77 -10.35
N PHE A 174 -9.73 12.02 -9.36
CA PHE A 174 -8.56 11.19 -9.09
C PHE A 174 -8.91 9.72 -8.87
N LEU A 175 -9.90 9.45 -8.01
CA LEU A 175 -10.37 8.10 -7.71
C LEU A 175 -11.02 7.42 -8.91
N ASP A 176 -11.84 8.15 -9.66
CA ASP A 176 -12.58 7.62 -10.81
C ASP A 176 -11.63 7.29 -11.98
N GLU A 177 -10.64 8.15 -12.25
CA GLU A 177 -9.60 7.89 -13.27
C GLU A 177 -8.65 6.77 -12.86
N GLY A 178 -8.29 6.68 -11.58
CA GLY A 178 -7.51 5.56 -11.05
C GLY A 178 -8.25 4.23 -11.17
N ALA A 179 -9.55 4.21 -10.87
CA ALA A 179 -10.39 3.02 -11.08
C ALA A 179 -10.51 2.67 -12.57
N ARG A 180 -10.69 3.65 -13.46
CA ARG A 180 -10.68 3.45 -14.92
C ARG A 180 -9.38 2.79 -15.36
N TYR A 181 -8.23 3.30 -14.89
CA TYR A 181 -6.91 2.73 -15.19
C TYR A 181 -6.83 1.25 -14.79
N LEU A 182 -7.26 0.88 -13.58
CA LEU A 182 -7.26 -0.52 -13.13
C LEU A 182 -8.22 -1.41 -13.94
N ILE A 183 -9.39 -0.89 -14.30
CA ILE A 183 -10.40 -1.60 -15.10
C ILE A 183 -9.91 -1.87 -16.52
N GLU A 184 -9.28 -0.87 -17.17
CA GLU A 184 -8.73 -1.00 -18.51
C GLU A 184 -7.57 -2.01 -18.58
N HIS A 185 -6.81 -2.14 -17.49
CA HIS A 185 -5.78 -3.16 -17.34
C HIS A 185 -6.36 -4.50 -16.86
N ARG A 186 -7.68 -4.64 -16.75
CA ARG A 186 -8.35 -5.83 -16.18
C ARG A 186 -7.62 -6.35 -14.93
N LEU A 187 -7.25 -5.42 -14.05
CA LEU A 187 -6.46 -5.61 -12.81
C LEU A 187 -5.00 -6.06 -12.99
N VAL A 188 -4.69 -6.95 -13.93
CA VAL A 188 -3.35 -7.60 -14.05
C VAL A 188 -2.81 -7.67 -15.46
N ARG A 189 -3.54 -7.18 -16.45
CA ARG A 189 -3.25 -7.34 -17.88
C ARG A 189 -2.74 -6.06 -18.51
N SER A 190 -1.86 -6.23 -19.50
CA SER A 190 -1.43 -5.14 -20.37
C SER A 190 -2.62 -4.66 -21.21
N LYS A 191 -2.90 -3.36 -21.20
CA LYS A 191 -3.90 -2.76 -22.10
C LYS A 191 -3.57 -3.00 -23.58
N GLN A 192 -2.29 -3.13 -23.92
CA GLN A 192 -1.81 -3.27 -25.29
C GLN A 192 -1.90 -4.70 -25.81
N THR A 193 -1.47 -5.69 -25.01
CA THR A 193 -1.38 -7.08 -25.47
C THR A 193 -2.48 -7.98 -24.91
N GLY A 194 -3.13 -7.59 -23.80
CA GLY A 194 -4.07 -8.42 -23.07
C GLY A 194 -3.41 -9.51 -22.20
N ASP A 195 -2.08 -9.66 -22.26
CA ASP A 195 -1.35 -10.62 -21.45
C ASP A 195 -1.25 -10.16 -20.00
N ILE A 196 -1.10 -11.12 -19.09
CA ILE A 196 -0.78 -10.83 -17.68
C ILE A 196 0.60 -10.15 -17.63
N ILE A 197 0.65 -8.97 -17.01
CA ILE A 197 1.85 -8.15 -16.85
C ILE A 197 2.88 -8.88 -16.00
N ASP A 198 2.45 -9.39 -14.84
CA ASP A 198 3.28 -10.13 -13.90
C ASP A 198 2.46 -11.28 -13.28
N LYS A 199 2.95 -12.51 -13.46
CA LYS A 199 2.29 -13.71 -12.93
C LYS A 199 2.34 -13.78 -11.40
N GLU A 200 3.28 -13.09 -10.75
CA GLU A 200 3.34 -13.02 -9.29
C GLU A 200 2.13 -12.27 -8.70
N TRP A 201 1.46 -11.41 -9.47
CA TRP A 201 0.25 -10.72 -9.01
C TRP A 201 -0.98 -11.63 -8.88
N LEU A 202 -0.91 -12.84 -9.43
CA LEU A 202 -1.94 -13.88 -9.23
C LEU A 202 -1.76 -14.66 -7.93
N LYS A 203 -0.62 -14.48 -7.25
CA LYS A 203 -0.30 -15.14 -5.99
C LYS A 203 -0.54 -14.15 -4.84
N PRO A 204 -1.60 -14.32 -4.03
CA PRO A 204 -1.85 -13.44 -2.90
C PRO A 204 -0.65 -13.39 -1.95
N CYS A 205 -0.35 -12.21 -1.42
CA CYS A 205 0.77 -12.03 -0.49
C CYS A 205 0.33 -11.23 0.74
N PHE A 206 0.96 -11.51 1.88
CA PHE A 206 0.71 -10.77 3.11
C PHE A 206 1.98 -10.73 3.98
N PRO A 207 2.29 -9.60 4.63
CA PRO A 207 1.78 -8.25 4.34
C PRO A 207 2.13 -7.83 2.92
N ARG A 208 1.40 -6.86 2.36
CA ARG A 208 1.66 -6.36 1.00
C ARG A 208 2.56 -5.15 0.99
N PHE A 209 2.48 -4.31 2.00
CA PHE A 209 3.08 -2.99 2.05
C PHE A 209 2.60 -2.15 0.85
N PHE A 210 3.46 -1.89 -0.13
CA PHE A 210 3.07 -1.27 -1.40
C PHE A 210 2.86 -2.27 -2.55
N GLU A 211 3.21 -3.54 -2.37
CA GLU A 211 3.12 -4.57 -3.41
C GLU A 211 1.70 -4.84 -3.86
N TYR A 212 1.57 -5.36 -5.08
CA TYR A 212 0.29 -5.64 -5.69
C TYR A 212 0.01 -7.15 -5.77
N ASP A 213 -1.24 -7.50 -5.50
CA ASP A 213 -1.86 -8.73 -5.96
C ASP A 213 -3.29 -8.42 -6.42
N ILE A 214 -3.84 -9.29 -7.26
CA ILE A 214 -5.17 -9.08 -7.86
C ILE A 214 -6.27 -8.94 -6.80
N LEU A 215 -6.10 -9.58 -5.63
CA LEU A 215 -7.05 -9.47 -4.52
C LEU A 215 -7.08 -8.05 -3.95
N ARG A 216 -5.93 -7.38 -3.82
CA ARG A 216 -5.83 -5.96 -3.41
C ARG A 216 -6.57 -5.05 -4.40
N GLY A 217 -6.31 -5.23 -5.71
CA GLY A 217 -6.98 -4.44 -6.75
C GLY A 217 -8.50 -4.64 -6.79
N MET A 218 -8.99 -5.87 -6.65
CA MET A 218 -10.42 -6.15 -6.53
C MET A 218 -11.03 -5.49 -5.28
N SER A 219 -10.33 -5.55 -4.15
CA SER A 219 -10.79 -4.94 -2.89
C SER A 219 -10.96 -3.43 -3.05
N TYR A 220 -10.01 -2.77 -3.71
CA TYR A 220 -10.10 -1.35 -4.04
C TYR A 220 -11.31 -1.05 -4.93
N LEU A 221 -11.52 -1.79 -6.02
CA LEU A 221 -12.64 -1.52 -6.96
C LEU A 221 -14.02 -1.69 -6.30
N VAL A 222 -14.17 -2.67 -5.41
CA VAL A 222 -15.38 -2.86 -4.61
C VAL A 222 -15.65 -1.62 -3.75
N GLU A 223 -14.64 -1.19 -2.99
CA GLU A 223 -14.79 -0.04 -2.09
C GLU A 223 -14.96 1.28 -2.86
N TRP A 224 -14.27 1.44 -3.98
CA TRP A 224 -14.44 2.57 -4.89
C TRP A 224 -15.87 2.62 -5.41
N SER A 225 -16.40 1.52 -5.94
CA SER A 225 -17.78 1.43 -6.45
C SER A 225 -18.78 1.86 -5.37
N ARG A 226 -18.62 1.36 -4.15
CA ARG A 226 -19.48 1.69 -3.01
C ARG A 226 -19.41 3.17 -2.62
N ARG A 227 -18.20 3.70 -2.40
CA ARG A 227 -18.00 5.07 -1.91
C ARG A 227 -18.23 6.15 -2.96
N ARG A 228 -17.96 5.85 -4.22
CA ARG A 228 -18.17 6.75 -5.36
C ARG A 228 -19.52 6.56 -6.02
N LYS A 229 -20.33 5.60 -5.55
CA LYS A 229 -21.65 5.23 -6.10
C LYS A 229 -21.57 4.93 -7.60
N LYS A 230 -20.53 4.19 -8.00
CA LYS A 230 -20.27 3.79 -9.39
C LYS A 230 -20.68 2.34 -9.60
N PRO A 231 -21.04 1.93 -10.82
CA PRO A 231 -21.34 0.53 -11.10
C PRO A 231 -20.17 -0.38 -10.72
N LEU A 232 -20.49 -1.49 -10.05
CA LEU A 232 -19.50 -2.51 -9.72
C LEU A 232 -19.08 -3.25 -11.00
N PRO A 233 -17.77 -3.39 -11.32
CA PRO A 233 -17.34 -4.11 -12.51
C PRO A 233 -17.40 -5.63 -12.29
N THR A 234 -18.61 -6.18 -12.18
CA THR A 234 -18.88 -7.58 -11.77
C THR A 234 -18.16 -8.61 -12.63
N ASP A 235 -18.14 -8.44 -13.95
CA ASP A 235 -17.47 -9.39 -14.85
C ASP A 235 -15.96 -9.45 -14.62
N LEU A 236 -15.34 -8.30 -14.37
CA LEU A 236 -13.92 -8.20 -14.07
C LEU A 236 -13.59 -8.84 -12.71
N LEU A 237 -14.41 -8.57 -11.70
CA LEU A 237 -14.24 -9.19 -10.39
C LEU A 237 -14.44 -10.71 -10.44
N ARG A 238 -15.38 -11.22 -11.25
CA ARG A 238 -15.54 -12.66 -11.48
C ARG A 238 -14.32 -13.30 -12.15
N GLU A 239 -13.74 -12.66 -13.17
CA GLU A 239 -12.48 -13.12 -13.77
C GLU A 239 -11.36 -13.15 -12.72
N GLY A 240 -11.24 -12.11 -11.91
CA GLY A 240 -10.24 -12.05 -10.85
C GLY A 240 -10.41 -13.17 -9.80
N MET A 241 -11.64 -13.49 -9.43
CA MET A 241 -11.94 -14.61 -8.52
C MET A 241 -11.57 -15.96 -9.12
N GLN A 242 -11.78 -16.17 -10.43
CA GLN A 242 -11.35 -17.38 -11.13
C GLN A 242 -9.81 -17.51 -11.16
N LEU A 243 -9.11 -16.41 -11.40
CA LEU A 243 -7.64 -16.39 -11.37
C LEU A 243 -7.05 -16.73 -9.99
N LEU A 244 -7.83 -16.53 -8.92
CA LEU A 244 -7.43 -16.86 -7.56
C LEU A 244 -7.82 -18.28 -7.12
N GLU A 245 -8.55 -19.05 -7.92
CA GLU A 245 -9.14 -20.34 -7.50
C GLU A 245 -8.10 -21.31 -6.89
N GLY A 246 -6.89 -21.36 -7.45
CA GLY A 246 -5.79 -22.19 -6.93
C GLY A 246 -5.28 -21.81 -5.53
N HIS A 247 -5.65 -20.64 -5.03
CA HIS A 247 -5.30 -20.14 -3.70
C HIS A 247 -6.48 -20.16 -2.71
N VAL A 248 -7.69 -20.51 -3.17
CA VAL A 248 -8.88 -20.62 -2.32
C VAL A 248 -8.89 -21.99 -1.62
N GLU A 249 -9.04 -21.98 -0.31
CA GLU A 249 -9.29 -23.15 0.53
C GLU A 249 -10.68 -23.06 1.17
N ALA A 250 -11.14 -24.17 1.75
CA ALA A 250 -12.41 -24.21 2.47
C ALA A 250 -12.49 -23.15 3.60
N THR A 251 -11.36 -22.82 4.21
CA THR A 251 -11.27 -21.89 5.35
C THR A 251 -10.85 -20.47 4.98
N GLY A 252 -10.42 -20.21 3.73
CA GLY A 252 -10.00 -18.86 3.32
C GLY A 252 -9.01 -18.82 2.16
N ILE A 253 -8.23 -17.74 2.09
CA ILE A 253 -7.22 -17.52 1.05
C ILE A 253 -5.82 -17.85 1.57
N LYS A 254 -5.12 -18.72 0.85
CA LYS A 254 -3.71 -19.03 1.10
C LYS A 254 -2.79 -17.95 0.56
N ILE A 255 -1.71 -17.71 1.29
CA ILE A 255 -0.56 -16.94 0.82
C ILE A 255 0.15 -17.74 -0.28
N GLY A 256 0.30 -17.13 -1.46
CA GLY A 256 0.95 -17.73 -2.62
C GLY A 256 2.39 -17.28 -2.83
N ARG A 257 2.80 -16.15 -2.26
CA ARG A 257 4.18 -15.64 -2.34
C ARG A 257 4.53 -14.75 -1.15
N LYS A 258 5.84 -14.62 -0.90
CA LYS A 258 6.40 -13.57 -0.04
C LYS A 258 6.73 -12.33 -0.87
N VAL A 259 6.64 -11.16 -0.26
CA VAL A 259 7.07 -9.87 -0.86
C VAL A 259 8.58 -9.66 -0.76
N PHE A 260 9.24 -10.42 0.10
CA PHE A 260 10.67 -10.37 0.34
C PHE A 260 11.32 -11.72 0.03
N ASP A 261 12.56 -11.67 -0.45
CA ASP A 261 13.43 -12.82 -0.58
C ASP A 261 14.71 -12.53 0.22
N PRO A 262 14.91 -13.13 1.41
CA PRO A 262 16.10 -12.89 2.23
C PRO A 262 17.41 -13.24 1.52
N LYS A 263 17.35 -14.11 0.49
CA LYS A 263 18.51 -14.60 -0.27
C LYS A 263 18.63 -13.94 -1.65
N GLY A 264 17.67 -13.09 -2.01
CA GLY A 264 17.64 -12.41 -3.29
C GLY A 264 18.56 -11.18 -3.36
N PRO A 265 18.70 -10.55 -4.53
CA PRO A 265 19.46 -9.31 -4.70
C PRO A 265 18.91 -8.13 -3.87
N TRP A 266 17.68 -8.26 -3.39
CA TRP A 266 17.01 -7.34 -2.47
C TRP A 266 16.81 -7.92 -1.06
N GLY A 267 17.64 -8.91 -0.70
CA GLY A 267 17.65 -9.53 0.62
C GLY A 267 18.01 -8.55 1.72
N GLY A 268 17.69 -8.94 2.95
CA GLY A 268 17.89 -8.12 4.14
C GLY A 268 17.42 -8.85 5.37
N HIS A 269 17.73 -8.29 6.54
CA HIS A 269 17.13 -8.77 7.77
C HIS A 269 15.62 -8.54 7.73
N THR A 270 14.89 -9.55 8.19
CA THR A 270 13.44 -9.54 8.41
C THR A 270 13.18 -9.56 9.92
N PHE A 271 11.93 -9.34 10.31
CA PHE A 271 11.49 -9.40 11.70
C PHE A 271 10.48 -10.52 11.93
N ALA A 272 10.35 -10.97 13.18
CA ALA A 272 9.55 -12.13 13.54
C ALA A 272 8.10 -12.05 13.06
N LEU A 273 7.47 -10.87 13.16
CA LEU A 273 6.08 -10.69 12.75
C LEU A 273 5.90 -10.83 11.23
N LEU A 274 6.81 -10.26 10.44
CA LEU A 274 6.80 -10.41 8.98
C LEU A 274 6.91 -11.88 8.57
N GLU A 275 7.80 -12.65 9.18
CA GLU A 275 7.93 -14.08 8.88
C GLU A 275 6.69 -14.86 9.30
N ALA A 276 6.16 -14.59 10.50
CA ALA A 276 5.01 -15.31 11.06
C ALA A 276 3.73 -15.14 10.23
N VAL A 277 3.54 -13.99 9.58
CA VAL A 277 2.32 -13.69 8.81
C VAL A 277 2.48 -13.84 7.29
N SER A 278 3.66 -14.23 6.80
CA SER A 278 3.96 -14.36 5.37
C SER A 278 4.20 -15.80 4.90
N GLU A 279 3.81 -16.79 5.70
CA GLU A 279 4.06 -18.20 5.42
C GLU A 279 3.29 -18.68 4.18
N ILE A 280 4.02 -19.09 3.13
CA ILE A 280 3.45 -19.56 1.88
C ILE A 280 2.68 -20.86 2.11
N GLY A 281 1.48 -20.96 1.55
CA GLY A 281 0.58 -22.09 1.69
C GLY A 281 -0.36 -21.99 2.90
N HIS A 282 -0.10 -21.08 3.85
CA HIS A 282 -0.98 -20.86 5.00
C HIS A 282 -2.14 -19.95 4.65
N VAL A 283 -3.31 -20.21 5.24
CA VAL A 283 -4.50 -19.36 5.09
C VAL A 283 -4.29 -18.09 5.91
N SER A 284 -4.32 -16.93 5.25
CA SER A 284 -4.22 -15.64 5.92
C SER A 284 -5.61 -15.14 6.32
N PRO A 285 -5.89 -14.90 7.61
CA PRO A 285 -7.17 -14.32 8.04
C PRO A 285 -7.40 -12.93 7.44
N TYR A 286 -6.33 -12.16 7.22
CA TYR A 286 -6.37 -10.81 6.67
C TYR A 286 -6.74 -10.82 5.17
N LEU A 287 -6.11 -11.68 4.37
CA LEU A 287 -6.49 -11.87 2.96
C LEU A 287 -7.90 -12.45 2.83
N THR A 288 -8.26 -13.38 3.72
CA THR A 288 -9.58 -14.02 3.74
C THR A 288 -10.69 -13.01 4.01
N LYS A 289 -10.47 -12.03 4.90
CA LYS A 289 -11.41 -10.92 5.14
C LYS A 289 -11.68 -10.13 3.85
N HIS A 290 -10.64 -9.77 3.11
CA HIS A 290 -10.78 -9.03 1.85
C HIS A 290 -11.53 -9.84 0.80
N PHE A 291 -11.17 -11.11 0.63
CA PHE A 291 -11.83 -12.03 -0.29
C PHE A 291 -13.30 -12.23 0.02
N ASN A 292 -13.64 -12.42 1.30
CA ASN A 292 -15.04 -12.56 1.72
C ASN A 292 -15.85 -11.28 1.48
N GLY A 293 -15.25 -10.11 1.67
CA GLY A 293 -15.86 -8.82 1.34
C GLY A 293 -16.21 -8.73 -0.14
N ILE A 294 -15.24 -9.00 -1.03
CA ILE A 294 -15.47 -9.01 -2.48
C ILE A 294 -16.56 -10.00 -2.88
N ARG A 295 -16.51 -11.23 -2.35
CA ARG A 295 -17.51 -12.27 -2.64
C ARG A 295 -18.91 -11.86 -2.20
N SER A 296 -19.04 -11.21 -1.04
CA SER A 296 -20.34 -10.74 -0.54
C SER A 296 -20.94 -9.70 -1.48
N GLU A 297 -20.16 -8.68 -1.88
CA GLU A 297 -20.61 -7.61 -2.76
C GLU A 297 -20.95 -8.13 -4.16
N LEU A 298 -20.15 -9.06 -4.70
CA LEU A 298 -20.45 -9.75 -5.95
C LEU A 298 -21.80 -10.49 -5.90
N ASN A 299 -22.04 -11.26 -4.84
CA ASN A 299 -23.30 -12.00 -4.70
C ASN A 299 -24.49 -11.05 -4.61
N GLN A 300 -24.37 -9.96 -3.85
CA GLN A 300 -25.44 -8.95 -3.75
C GLN A 300 -25.73 -8.30 -5.11
N ALA A 301 -24.70 -8.00 -5.90
CA ALA A 301 -24.85 -7.40 -7.22
C ALA A 301 -25.52 -8.33 -8.24
N LEU A 302 -25.32 -9.65 -8.13
CA LEU A 302 -25.92 -10.64 -9.03
C LEU A 302 -27.37 -11.01 -8.66
N THR A 303 -27.81 -10.69 -7.44
CA THR A 303 -29.18 -10.92 -6.97
C THR A 303 -30.15 -9.77 -7.23
N LYS A 304 -29.64 -8.62 -7.71
CA LYS A 304 -30.42 -7.42 -8.06
C LYS A 304 -30.65 -7.36 -9.56
#